data_AF-A0A2V3A5W0-F1
#
_entry.id   AF-A0A2V3A5W0-F1
#
_cell.length_a   1.000
_cell.length_b   1.000
_cell.length_c   1.000
_cell.angle_alpha   90.00
_cell.angle_beta   90.00
_cell.angle_gamma   90.00
#
_symmetry.space_group_name_H-M   'P 1'
#
loop_
_entity.id
_entity.type
_entity.pdbx_description
1 polymer ?
#
loop_
_entity_poly.entity_id
_entity_poly.type
_entity_poly.pdbx_seq_one_letter_code
_entity_poly.pdbx_strand_id
1 'polypeptide(L)'
;MIPCYQHLAFERTSQIKEIITSLSYERNLPALVHCTAGKDRTGYISALIQLLVGIPYETVIQEYLMTNRFYESRMEKLTKVMKWITLFQVSTERIKLILMADREVLDGVYDNIIRRYGSVETYLCEACEINQTMILKLKNMLLE
;
A
#
# COMPACT_ATOMS: atom_id res chain seq x y z
N MET A 1 6.51 -8.03 9.11
CA MET A 1 6.00 -6.95 8.24
C MET A 1 4.60 -6.51 8.62
N ILE A 2 3.69 -7.40 9.05
CA ILE A 2 2.32 -7.06 9.48
C ILE A 2 2.25 -5.86 10.46
N PRO A 3 3.03 -5.78 11.56
CA PRO A 3 2.96 -4.63 12.47
C PRO A 3 3.29 -3.29 11.79
N CYS A 4 4.18 -3.29 10.80
CA CYS A 4 4.53 -2.08 10.05
C CYS A 4 3.37 -1.59 9.18
N TYR A 5 2.60 -2.50 8.59
CA TYR A 5 1.40 -2.16 7.82
C TYR A 5 0.26 -1.69 8.72
N GLN A 6 0.08 -2.30 9.89
CA GLN A 6 -0.85 -1.80 10.92
C GLN A 6 -0.47 -0.37 11.35
N HIS A 7 0.82 -0.13 11.59
CA HIS A 7 1.34 1.21 11.91
C HIS A 7 1.06 2.19 10.77
N LEU A 8 1.29 1.80 9.52
CA LEU A 8 0.98 2.64 8.36
C LEU A 8 -0.51 2.99 8.29
N ALA A 9 -1.40 2.01 8.52
CA ALA A 9 -2.84 2.21 8.41
C ALA A 9 -3.43 3.03 9.56
N PHE A 10 -2.96 2.82 10.79
CA PHE A 10 -3.64 3.36 11.97
C PHE A 10 -2.87 4.44 12.72
N GLU A 11 -1.55 4.56 12.51
CA GLU A 11 -0.70 5.55 13.18
C GLU A 11 -0.16 6.62 12.21
N ARG A 12 -0.44 6.49 10.90
CA ARG A 12 -0.03 7.43 9.84
C ARG A 12 -1.22 7.94 9.03
N THR A 13 -2.38 8.04 9.67
CA THR A 13 -3.63 8.46 9.05
C THR A 13 -3.57 9.89 8.48
N SER A 14 -2.79 10.78 9.10
CA SER A 14 -2.57 12.14 8.60
C SER A 14 -1.81 12.17 7.27
N GLN A 15 -0.83 11.28 7.07
CA GLN A 15 -0.13 11.16 5.80
C GLN A 15 -1.03 10.56 4.72
N ILE A 16 -1.88 9.59 5.07
CA ILE A 16 -2.89 9.04 4.13
C ILE A 16 -3.86 10.14 3.72
N LYS A 17 -4.37 10.93 4.67
CA LYS A 17 -5.22 12.10 4.42
C LYS A 17 -4.58 13.06 3.44
N GLU A 18 -3.32 13.43 3.65
CA GLU A 18 -2.60 14.35 2.77
C GLU A 18 -2.50 13.82 1.34
N ILE A 19 -2.14 12.55 1.16
CA ILE A 19 -2.01 11.92 -0.15
C ILE A 19 -3.35 11.89 -0.88
N ILE A 20 -4.40 11.32 -0.26
CA ILE A 20 -5.72 11.19 -0.88
C ILE A 20 -6.33 12.57 -1.17
N THR A 21 -6.19 13.53 -0.25
CA THR A 21 -6.65 14.90 -0.45
C THR A 21 -5.94 15.54 -1.63
N SER A 22 -4.62 15.38 -1.73
CA SER A 22 -3.83 15.89 -2.86
C SER A 22 -4.30 15.31 -4.20
N LEU A 23 -4.60 14.01 -4.25
CA LEU A 23 -5.11 13.34 -5.45
C LEU A 23 -6.52 13.80 -5.86
N SER A 24 -7.32 14.32 -4.93
CA SER A 24 -8.68 14.84 -5.20
C SER A 24 -8.71 16.19 -5.94
N TYR A 25 -7.55 16.78 -6.25
CA TYR A 25 -7.44 17.98 -7.05
C TYR A 25 -7.02 17.65 -8.49
N GLU A 26 -7.86 17.97 -9.47
CA GLU A 26 -7.58 17.72 -10.91
C GLU A 26 -6.24 18.27 -11.37
N ARG A 27 -5.85 19.46 -10.90
CA ARG A 27 -4.54 20.07 -11.23
C ARG A 27 -3.33 19.22 -10.82
N ASN A 28 -3.52 18.25 -9.93
CA ASN A 28 -2.47 17.35 -9.45
C ASN A 28 -2.45 16.02 -10.23
N LEU A 29 -3.34 15.82 -11.20
CA LEU A 29 -3.36 14.66 -12.09
C LEU A 29 -2.77 15.00 -13.48
N PRO A 30 -2.10 14.04 -14.14
CA PRO A 30 -1.79 12.69 -13.69
C PRO A 30 -0.74 12.67 -12.56
N ALA A 31 -0.86 11.74 -11.62
CA ALA A 31 0.01 11.64 -10.45
C ALA A 31 0.86 10.36 -10.44
N LEU A 32 2.08 10.47 -9.90
CA LEU A 32 2.96 9.34 -9.59
C LEU A 32 3.05 9.18 -8.07
N VAL A 33 2.57 8.06 -7.54
CA VAL A 33 2.76 7.67 -6.14
C VAL A 33 3.96 6.71 -6.06
N HIS A 34 5.00 7.08 -5.32
CA HIS A 34 6.17 6.23 -5.13
C HIS A 34 6.70 6.24 -3.70
N CYS A 35 7.56 5.29 -3.39
CA CYS A 35 8.39 5.29 -2.19
C CYS A 35 9.83 4.92 -2.60
N THR A 36 10.65 4.42 -1.67
CA THR A 36 12.01 3.99 -2.01
C THR A 36 12.00 2.76 -2.92
N ALA A 37 11.25 1.73 -2.54
CA ALA A 37 11.20 0.46 -3.25
C ALA A 37 10.03 0.37 -4.24
N GLY A 38 9.01 1.22 -4.09
CA GLY A 38 7.75 1.11 -4.84
C GLY A 38 6.82 -0.03 -4.37
N LYS A 39 7.13 -0.71 -3.26
CA LYS A 39 6.44 -1.91 -2.79
C LYS A 39 5.47 -1.66 -1.64
N ASP A 40 5.98 -1.29 -0.46
CA ASP A 40 5.16 -1.35 0.75
C ASP A 40 4.18 -0.18 0.87
N ARG A 41 4.72 1.03 1.05
CA ARG A 41 3.90 2.26 1.16
C ARG A 41 3.17 2.56 -0.14
N THR A 42 3.84 2.39 -1.27
CA THR A 42 3.22 2.56 -2.60
C THR A 42 2.14 1.53 -2.84
N GLY A 43 2.40 0.25 -2.60
CA GLY A 43 1.42 -0.81 -2.80
C GLY A 43 0.22 -0.66 -1.87
N TYR A 44 0.43 -0.26 -0.61
CA TYR A 44 -0.68 0.01 0.31
C TYR A 44 -1.56 1.18 -0.14
N ILE A 45 -0.96 2.31 -0.54
CA ILE A 45 -1.73 3.46 -1.05
C ILE A 45 -2.43 3.11 -2.36
N SER A 46 -1.76 2.39 -3.28
CA SER A 46 -2.37 1.89 -4.52
C SER A 46 -3.58 1.01 -4.21
N ALA A 47 -3.44 0.07 -3.26
CA ALA A 47 -4.53 -0.81 -2.85
C ALA A 47 -5.72 -0.03 -2.26
N LEU A 48 -5.47 0.97 -1.40
CA LEU A 48 -6.52 1.82 -0.87
C LEU A 48 -7.29 2.55 -1.97
N ILE A 49 -6.58 3.11 -2.97
CA ILE A 49 -7.21 3.83 -4.09
C ILE A 49 -8.07 2.87 -4.92
N GLN A 50 -7.54 1.69 -5.27
CA GLN A 50 -8.27 0.67 -6.04
C GLN A 50 -9.53 0.20 -5.30
N LEU A 51 -9.43 -0.06 -3.99
CA LEU A 51 -10.57 -0.45 -3.16
C LEU A 51 -11.59 0.69 -3.03
N LEU A 52 -11.14 1.94 -2.94
CA LEU A 52 -12.00 3.12 -2.86
C LEU A 52 -12.87 3.28 -4.11
N VAL A 53 -12.32 3.01 -5.30
CA VAL A 53 -13.05 3.07 -6.57
C VAL A 53 -13.86 1.79 -6.86
N GLY A 54 -13.89 0.84 -5.91
CA GLY A 54 -14.77 -0.34 -5.96
C GLY A 54 -14.17 -1.58 -6.64
N ILE A 55 -12.85 -1.63 -6.87
CA ILE A 55 -12.21 -2.83 -7.39
C ILE A 55 -12.27 -3.95 -6.32
N PRO A 56 -12.67 -5.19 -6.66
CA PRO A 56 -12.71 -6.29 -5.72
C PRO A 56 -11.34 -6.57 -5.09
N TYR A 57 -11.33 -6.88 -3.78
CA TYR A 57 -10.09 -7.13 -3.03
C TYR A 57 -9.18 -8.16 -3.68
N GLU A 58 -9.75 -9.26 -4.20
CA GLU A 58 -8.96 -10.30 -4.88
C GLU A 58 -8.25 -9.81 -6.16
N THR A 59 -8.79 -8.81 -6.85
CA THR A 59 -8.10 -8.17 -7.98
C THR A 59 -6.97 -7.27 -7.48
N VAL A 60 -7.24 -6.49 -6.42
CA VAL A 60 -6.26 -5.57 -5.82
C VAL A 60 -5.03 -6.32 -5.29
N ILE A 61 -5.24 -7.43 -4.59
CA ILE A 61 -4.14 -8.25 -4.07
C ILE A 61 -3.33 -8.91 -5.19
N GLN A 62 -3.97 -9.34 -6.28
CA GLN A 62 -3.26 -9.86 -7.45
C GLN A 62 -2.35 -8.80 -8.07
N GLU A 63 -2.83 -7.57 -8.21
CA GLU A 63 -2.03 -6.43 -8.68
C GLU A 63 -0.86 -6.14 -7.73
N TYR A 64 -1.12 -6.04 -6.42
CA TYR A 64 -0.07 -5.84 -5.41
C TYR A 64 1.06 -6.89 -5.52
N LEU A 65 0.70 -8.16 -5.70
CA LEU A 65 1.67 -9.26 -5.81
C LEU A 65 2.46 -9.26 -7.12
N MET A 66 2.00 -8.56 -8.17
CA MET A 66 2.78 -8.39 -9.41
C MET A 66 4.11 -7.67 -9.16
N THR A 67 4.21 -6.86 -8.10
CA THR A 67 5.47 -6.25 -7.65
C THR A 67 6.61 -7.26 -7.57
N ASN A 68 6.33 -8.49 -7.12
CA ASN A 68 7.33 -9.54 -6.98
C ASN A 68 7.97 -9.90 -8.33
N ARG A 69 7.17 -10.01 -9.39
CA ARG A 69 7.68 -10.36 -10.73
C ARG A 69 8.66 -9.32 -11.27
N PHE A 70 8.36 -8.04 -11.05
CA PHE A 70 9.24 -6.95 -11.49
C PHE A 70 10.50 -6.83 -10.62
N TYR A 71 10.45 -7.33 -9.38
CA TYR A 71 11.58 -7.31 -8.46
C TYR A 71 12.51 -8.52 -8.55
N GLU A 72 12.06 -9.65 -9.12
CA GLU A 72 12.84 -10.89 -9.24
C GLU A 72 14.25 -10.64 -9.82
N SER A 73 14.35 -9.86 -10.90
CA SER A 73 15.63 -9.52 -11.54
C SER A 73 16.61 -8.75 -10.62
N ARG A 74 16.09 -8.05 -9.61
CA ARG A 74 16.88 -7.29 -8.62
C ARG A 74 17.12 -8.10 -7.34
N MET A 75 16.32 -9.15 -7.08
CA MET A 75 16.37 -9.95 -5.86
C MET A 75 17.73 -10.57 -5.62
N GLU A 76 18.33 -11.20 -6.63
CA GLU A 76 19.61 -11.89 -6.44
C GLU A 76 20.72 -10.92 -6.05
N LYS A 77 20.78 -9.76 -6.71
CA LYS A 77 21.77 -8.71 -6.42
C LYS A 77 21.57 -8.15 -5.02
N LEU A 78 20.34 -7.79 -4.66
CA LEU A 78 20.01 -7.25 -3.34
C LEU A 78 20.25 -8.28 -2.22
N THR A 79 19.96 -9.55 -2.47
CA THR A 79 20.23 -10.65 -1.53
C THR A 79 21.72 -10.80 -1.27
N LYS A 80 22.55 -10.79 -2.33
CA LYS A 80 24.01 -10.83 -2.19
C LYS A 80 24.50 -9.63 -1.38
N VAL A 81 24.08 -8.42 -1.75
CA VAL A 81 24.46 -7.18 -1.04
C VAL A 81 24.09 -7.26 0.44
N MET A 82 22.86 -7.64 0.78
CA MET A 82 22.45 -7.76 2.19
C MET A 82 23.20 -8.84 2.95
N LYS A 83 23.52 -9.97 2.35
CA LYS A 83 24.39 -10.97 2.98
C LYS A 83 25.76 -10.37 3.29
N TRP A 84 26.37 -9.64 2.36
CA TRP A 84 27.66 -8.99 2.59
C TRP A 84 27.62 -7.94 3.70
N ILE A 85 26.65 -7.01 3.67
CA ILE A 85 26.58 -5.91 4.65
C ILE A 85 26.30 -6.44 6.07
N THR A 86 25.60 -7.59 6.18
CA THR A 86 25.29 -8.24 7.46
C THR A 86 26.31 -9.29 7.89
N LEU A 87 27.47 -9.38 7.22
CA LEU A 87 28.47 -10.43 7.47
C LEU A 87 27.87 -11.84 7.46
N PHE A 88 26.94 -12.08 6.54
CA PHE A 88 26.19 -13.32 6.35
C PHE A 88 25.32 -13.76 7.54
N GLN A 89 25.09 -12.87 8.52
CA GLN A 89 24.24 -13.17 9.68
C GLN A 89 22.73 -13.18 9.34
N VAL A 90 22.32 -12.53 8.26
CA VAL A 90 20.93 -12.58 7.81
C VAL A 90 20.68 -13.79 6.92
N SER A 91 19.62 -14.54 7.24
CA SER A 91 19.14 -15.66 6.43
C SER A 91 18.48 -15.17 5.13
N THR A 92 18.51 -15.98 4.08
CA THR A 92 17.85 -15.67 2.80
C THR A 92 16.34 -15.47 2.98
N GLU A 93 15.72 -16.22 3.90
CA GLU A 93 14.29 -16.19 4.19
C GLU A 93 13.90 -14.83 4.77
N ARG A 94 14.64 -14.33 5.77
CA ARG A 94 14.48 -12.97 6.32
C ARG A 94 14.67 -11.89 5.24
N ILE A 95 15.63 -12.06 4.34
CA ILE A 95 15.79 -11.13 3.20
C ILE A 95 14.53 -11.13 2.32
N LYS A 96 14.03 -12.31 1.94
CA LYS A 96 12.81 -12.42 1.11
C LYS A 96 11.61 -11.75 1.76
N LEU A 97 11.42 -11.93 3.07
CA LEU A 97 10.33 -11.27 3.82
C LEU A 97 10.40 -9.74 3.77
N ILE A 98 11.60 -9.17 3.69
CA ILE A 98 11.78 -7.72 3.58
C ILE A 98 11.52 -7.26 2.15
N LEU A 99 12.06 -8.01 1.18
CA LEU A 99 12.11 -7.60 -0.21
C LEU A 99 10.84 -7.88 -1.01
N MET A 100 10.08 -8.92 -0.66
CA MET A 100 8.92 -9.38 -1.41
C MET A 100 7.63 -8.77 -0.87
N ALA A 101 6.67 -8.60 -1.77
CA ALA A 101 5.28 -8.29 -1.47
C ALA A 101 4.64 -9.58 -0.95
N ASP A 102 3.89 -9.47 0.14
CA ASP A 102 3.36 -10.62 0.87
C ASP A 102 1.87 -10.44 1.08
N ARG A 103 1.10 -11.45 0.67
CA ARG A 103 -0.36 -11.43 0.78
C ARG A 103 -0.81 -11.32 2.23
N GLU A 104 -0.20 -12.08 3.14
CA GLU A 104 -0.60 -12.10 4.55
C GLU A 104 -0.47 -10.71 5.19
N VAL A 105 0.45 -9.89 4.68
CA VAL A 105 0.66 -8.52 5.15
C VAL A 105 -0.47 -7.60 4.72
N LEU A 106 -0.90 -7.67 3.45
CA LEU A 106 -2.00 -6.85 2.96
C LEU A 106 -3.37 -7.35 3.48
N ASP A 107 -3.56 -8.67 3.54
CA ASP A 107 -4.75 -9.32 4.14
C ASP A 107 -4.91 -8.85 5.59
N GLY A 108 -3.83 -8.93 6.38
CA GLY A 108 -3.87 -8.55 7.79
C GLY A 108 -4.29 -7.09 8.02
N VAL A 109 -3.90 -6.16 7.16
CA VAL A 109 -4.34 -4.75 7.28
C VAL A 109 -5.74 -4.53 6.73
N TYR A 110 -6.08 -5.15 5.60
CA TYR A 110 -7.40 -5.09 5.00
C TYR A 110 -8.47 -5.64 5.93
N ASP A 111 -8.28 -6.83 6.49
CA ASP A 111 -9.20 -7.46 7.43
C ASP A 111 -9.40 -6.60 8.68
N ASN A 112 -8.35 -5.92 9.15
CA ASN A 112 -8.46 -5.00 10.28
C ASN A 112 -9.25 -3.74 9.93
N ILE A 113 -9.10 -3.21 8.71
CA ILE A 113 -9.91 -2.09 8.21
C ILE A 113 -11.39 -2.50 8.13
N ILE A 114 -11.69 -3.61 7.46
CA ILE A 114 -13.07 -4.09 7.28
C ILE A 114 -13.72 -4.43 8.61
N ARG A 115 -13.01 -5.11 9.51
CA ARG A 115 -13.53 -5.46 10.84
C ARG A 115 -13.87 -4.23 11.70
N ARG A 116 -13.12 -3.13 11.57
CA ARG A 116 -13.28 -1.93 12.40
C ARG A 116 -14.25 -0.91 11.80
N TYR A 117 -14.25 -0.77 10.48
CA TYR A 117 -14.94 0.33 9.77
C TYR A 117 -15.98 -0.17 8.75
N GLY A 118 -16.04 -1.48 8.46
CA GLY A 118 -16.96 -2.07 7.49
C GLY A 118 -16.58 -1.83 6.02
N SER A 119 -15.93 -0.72 5.69
CA SER A 119 -15.45 -0.42 4.34
C SER A 119 -14.18 0.44 4.36
N VAL A 120 -13.45 0.45 3.24
CA VAL A 120 -12.29 1.36 3.05
C VAL A 120 -12.73 2.81 3.02
N GLU A 121 -13.89 3.11 2.43
CA GLU A 121 -14.46 4.45 2.38
C GLU A 121 -14.74 4.99 3.80
N THR A 122 -15.41 4.19 4.63
CA THR A 122 -15.67 4.53 6.04
C THR A 122 -14.36 4.70 6.81
N TYR A 123 -13.37 3.84 6.59
CA TYR A 123 -12.03 3.98 7.20
C TYR A 123 -11.35 5.30 6.83
N LEU A 124 -11.37 5.70 5.55
CA LEU A 124 -10.78 6.96 5.12
C LEU A 124 -11.51 8.16 5.73
N CYS A 125 -12.83 8.09 5.87
CA CYS A 125 -13.60 9.18 6.48
C CYS A 125 -13.43 9.26 8.00
N GLU A 126 -13.51 8.14 8.71
CA GLU A 126 -13.50 8.12 10.18
C GLU A 126 -12.09 8.09 10.77
N ALA A 127 -11.20 7.24 10.24
CA ALA A 127 -9.84 7.11 10.78
C ALA A 127 -8.87 8.13 10.18
N CYS A 128 -8.99 8.41 8.88
CA CYS A 128 -8.16 9.41 8.20
C CYS A 128 -8.79 10.81 8.17
N GLU A 129 -9.98 11.00 8.73
CA GLU A 129 -10.67 12.30 8.81
C GLU A 129 -10.78 13.00 7.45
N ILE A 130 -10.99 12.22 6.38
CA ILE A 130 -11.13 12.74 5.02
C ILE A 130 -12.61 13.07 4.78
N ASN A 131 -12.89 14.28 4.31
CA ASN A 131 -14.25 14.68 4.00
C ASN A 131 -14.84 13.80 2.88
N GLN A 132 -16.06 13.31 3.09
CA GLN A 132 -16.82 12.52 2.13
C GLN A 132 -16.89 13.16 0.74
N THR A 133 -16.98 14.49 0.65
CA THR A 133 -17.02 15.21 -0.63
C THR A 133 -15.72 15.05 -1.42
N MET A 134 -14.56 15.01 -0.76
CA MET A 134 -13.27 14.79 -1.41
C MET A 134 -13.11 13.34 -1.85
N ILE A 135 -13.62 12.38 -1.06
CA ILE A 135 -13.66 10.97 -1.44
C ILE A 135 -14.49 10.77 -2.71
N LEU A 136 -15.71 11.31 -2.74
CA LEU A 136 -16.58 11.22 -3.93
C LEU A 136 -15.95 11.89 -5.15
N LYS A 137 -15.30 13.05 -4.97
CA LYS A 137 -14.61 13.73 -6.05
C LYS A 137 -13.48 12.86 -6.63
N LEU A 138 -12.63 12.29 -5.78
CA LEU A 138 -11.57 11.40 -6.22
C LEU A 138 -12.11 10.16 -6.95
N LYS A 139 -13.19 9.54 -6.45
CA LYS A 139 -13.83 8.38 -7.09
C LYS A 139 -14.29 8.71 -8.51
N ASN A 140 -14.97 9.84 -8.70
CA ASN A 140 -15.46 10.24 -10.01
C ASN A 140 -14.30 10.51 -10.98
N MET A 141 -13.27 11.22 -10.52
CA MET A 141 -12.09 11.54 -11.35
C MET A 141 -11.29 10.32 -11.82
N LEU A 142 -11.37 9.19 -11.12
CA LEU A 142 -10.61 7.98 -11.45
C LEU A 142 -11.40 6.95 -12.26
N LEU A 143 -12.73 7.13 -12.39
CA LEU A 143 -13.62 6.22 -13.12
C LEU A 143 -14.06 6.75 -14.49
N GLU A 144 -13.84 8.04 -14.76
CA GLU A 144 -14.02 8.70 -16.06
C GLU A 144 -12.77 8.59 -16.95
#